data_AF-A0A926PJ35-F1
#
_entry.id   AF-A0A926PJ35-F1
#
_cell.length_a   1.000
_cell.length_b   1.000
_cell.length_c   1.000
_cell.angle_alpha   90.00
_cell.angle_beta   90.00
_cell.angle_gamma   90.00
#
_symmetry.space_group_name_H-M   'P 1'
#
loop_
_entity.id
_entity.type
_entity.pdbx_description
1 polymer ?
#
loop_
_entity_poly.entity_id
_entity_poly.type
_entity_poly.pdbx_seq_one_letter_code
_entity_poly.pdbx_strand_id
1 'polypeptide(L)'
;MATPAQAIPGQTIDEAAVWMQSNSTIRPSQNEKFLVRRVNTAAQQLTFDASLYPPGKITRFAPGGRIIRSETLSLFDMRNGVTLNRLRDSVRLIYGLEIAQDFAASTIVKSYPTEARIQEAVTQQNSQIAALQGELRQGERFAYWLEIAQTENGRAYSGQLTVFLLDDLEKLRSELTNR
;
A
#
# COMPACT_ATOMS: atom_id res chain seq x y z
N MET A 1 7.26 -6.96 -27.75
CA MET A 1 8.19 -6.01 -27.12
C MET A 1 7.75 -5.88 -25.67
N ALA A 2 8.56 -6.32 -24.72
CA ALA A 2 8.23 -6.25 -23.30
C ALA A 2 8.37 -4.79 -22.87
N THR A 3 7.27 -4.15 -22.48
CA THR A 3 7.33 -2.91 -21.71
C THR A 3 8.13 -3.21 -20.43
N PRO A 4 9.17 -2.42 -20.10
CA PRO A 4 9.82 -2.58 -18.80
C PRO A 4 8.73 -2.43 -17.75
N ALA A 5 8.67 -3.32 -16.75
CA ALA A 5 7.76 -3.09 -15.65
C ALA A 5 8.27 -1.89 -14.87
N GLN A 6 7.71 -0.73 -15.21
CA GLN A 6 7.99 0.54 -14.56
C GLN A 6 7.27 0.54 -13.21
N ALA A 7 7.95 -0.03 -12.22
CA ALA A 7 7.68 0.20 -10.82
C ALA A 7 8.19 1.59 -10.44
N ILE A 8 7.34 2.49 -9.95
CA ILE A 8 7.76 3.88 -9.71
C ILE A 8 8.62 4.07 -8.44
N PRO A 9 8.59 3.24 -7.38
CA PRO A 9 9.52 3.49 -6.28
C PRO A 9 10.96 3.44 -6.81
N GLY A 10 11.71 4.53 -6.65
CA GLY A 10 13.05 4.73 -7.18
C GLY A 10 13.14 5.52 -8.50
N GLN A 11 12.02 5.78 -9.18
CA GLN A 11 11.97 6.64 -10.38
C GLN A 11 11.92 8.12 -10.00
N THR A 12 12.35 8.97 -10.94
CA THR A 12 12.22 10.42 -10.82
C THR A 12 10.76 10.88 -10.95
N ILE A 13 10.45 12.10 -10.47
CA ILE A 13 9.15 12.75 -10.64
C ILE A 13 8.66 12.73 -12.10
N ASP A 14 9.55 12.97 -13.06
CA ASP A 14 9.19 13.09 -14.47
C ASP A 14 8.85 11.71 -15.06
N GLU A 15 9.66 10.69 -14.76
CA GLU A 15 9.40 9.30 -15.17
C GLU A 15 8.09 8.78 -14.54
N ALA A 16 7.88 9.07 -13.26
CA ALA A 16 6.65 8.75 -12.55
C ALA A 16 5.43 9.40 -13.20
N ALA A 17 5.52 10.68 -13.55
CA ALA A 17 4.42 11.40 -14.20
C ALA A 17 4.09 10.81 -15.59
N VAL A 18 5.10 10.46 -16.38
CA VAL A 18 4.91 9.82 -17.69
C VAL A 18 4.24 8.45 -17.55
N TRP A 19 4.71 7.63 -16.61
CA TRP A 19 4.11 6.33 -16.34
C TRP A 19 2.65 6.46 -15.90
N MET A 20 2.35 7.37 -14.96
CA MET A 20 0.99 7.58 -14.46
C MET A 20 0.06 8.00 -15.60
N GLN A 21 0.51 8.88 -16.51
CA GLN A 21 -0.28 9.28 -17.67
C GLN A 21 -0.60 8.11 -18.62
N SER A 22 0.30 7.14 -18.73
CA SER A 22 0.11 5.93 -19.55
C SER A 22 -0.75 4.85 -18.86
N ASN A 23 -0.91 4.92 -17.54
CA ASN A 23 -1.62 3.92 -16.75
C ASN A 23 -3.13 4.18 -16.72
N SER A 24 -3.92 3.38 -17.43
CA SER A 24 -5.38 3.56 -17.51
C SER A 24 -6.12 3.58 -16.17
N THR A 25 -5.57 2.97 -15.12
CA THR A 25 -6.24 2.84 -13.81
C THR A 25 -6.02 4.07 -12.93
N ILE A 26 -4.83 4.66 -13.02
CA ILE A 26 -4.40 5.78 -12.18
C ILE A 26 -3.93 6.98 -13.00
N ARG A 27 -4.43 7.09 -14.24
CA ARG A 27 -4.18 8.22 -15.13
C ARG A 27 -4.69 9.52 -14.52
N PRO A 28 -3.86 10.52 -14.17
CA PRO A 28 -4.33 11.74 -13.55
C PRO A 28 -5.31 12.54 -14.43
N SER A 29 -6.31 13.15 -13.83
CA SER A 29 -7.17 14.18 -14.45
C SER A 29 -6.42 15.50 -14.59
N GLN A 30 -6.98 16.50 -15.30
CA GLN A 30 -6.33 17.82 -15.50
C GLN A 30 -5.85 18.52 -14.22
N ASN A 31 -6.48 18.28 -13.08
CA ASN A 31 -6.14 18.87 -11.78
C ASN A 31 -5.41 17.90 -10.83
N GLU A 32 -5.13 16.68 -11.29
CA GLU A 32 -4.43 15.65 -10.52
C GLU A 32 -2.99 15.52 -11.05
N LYS A 33 -2.06 15.18 -10.16
CA LYS A 33 -0.68 14.85 -10.54
C LYS A 33 -0.32 13.50 -9.92
N PHE A 34 0.34 13.53 -8.77
CA PHE A 34 0.77 12.33 -8.05
C PHE A 34 -0.29 11.76 -7.11
N LEU A 35 -1.34 12.54 -6.82
CA LEU A 35 -2.53 12.09 -6.12
C LEU A 35 -3.67 11.91 -7.13
N VAL A 36 -4.19 10.70 -7.21
CA VAL A 36 -5.25 10.31 -8.11
C VAL A 36 -6.38 9.69 -7.31
N ARG A 37 -7.59 10.25 -7.43
CA ARG A 37 -8.77 9.78 -6.72
C ARG A 37 -9.84 9.37 -7.70
N ARG A 38 -10.25 8.11 -7.65
CA ARG A 38 -11.32 7.55 -8.47
C ARG A 38 -12.49 7.20 -7.56
N VAL A 39 -13.61 7.89 -7.74
CA VAL A 39 -14.85 7.62 -7.01
C VAL A 39 -15.83 7.03 -8.01
N ASN A 40 -16.17 5.75 -7.86
CA ASN A 40 -17.21 5.11 -8.67
C ASN A 40 -18.59 5.33 -8.02
N THR A 41 -18.68 5.11 -6.71
CA THR A 41 -19.85 5.46 -5.90
C THR A 41 -19.40 5.96 -4.52
N ALA A 42 -20.31 6.54 -3.72
CA ALA A 42 -20.01 6.89 -2.32
C ALA A 42 -19.55 5.68 -1.48
N ALA A 43 -19.91 4.47 -1.90
CA ALA A 43 -19.52 3.22 -1.28
C ALA A 43 -18.28 2.57 -1.91
N GLN A 44 -17.69 3.16 -2.96
CA GLN A 44 -16.58 2.61 -3.74
C GLN A 44 -15.61 3.69 -4.22
N GLN A 45 -14.46 3.76 -3.56
CA GLN A 45 -13.41 4.71 -3.85
C GLN A 45 -12.05 4.01 -3.96
N LEU A 46 -11.26 4.46 -4.92
CA LEU A 46 -9.84 4.17 -5.04
C LEU A 46 -9.08 5.49 -4.93
N THR A 47 -8.04 5.51 -4.10
CA THR A 47 -7.08 6.60 -4.04
C THR A 47 -5.70 6.02 -4.31
N PHE A 48 -4.92 6.70 -5.14
CA PHE A 48 -3.53 6.40 -5.40
C PHE A 48 -2.70 7.64 -5.13
N ASP A 49 -1.64 7.51 -4.34
CA ASP A 49 -0.75 8.60 -3.98
C ASP A 49 0.71 8.19 -4.18
N ALA A 50 1.43 8.88 -5.07
CA ALA A 50 2.86 8.71 -5.26
C ALA A 50 3.63 9.81 -4.51
N SER A 51 4.51 9.39 -3.61
CA SER A 51 5.14 10.26 -2.63
C SER A 51 6.66 10.21 -2.71
N LEU A 52 7.28 11.39 -2.53
CA LEU A 52 8.73 11.53 -2.36
C LEU A 52 9.20 11.10 -0.97
N TYR A 53 8.27 10.81 -0.06
CA TYR A 53 8.56 10.49 1.32
C TYR A 53 8.52 8.97 1.56
N PRO A 54 9.39 8.45 2.44
CA PRO A 54 9.27 7.08 2.91
C PRO A 54 7.94 6.87 3.66
N PRO A 55 7.39 5.64 3.68
CA PRO A 55 6.18 5.36 4.45
C PRO A 55 6.40 5.57 5.97
N GLY A 56 5.29 5.77 6.69
CA GLY A 56 5.30 6.02 8.13
C GLY A 56 5.59 7.47 8.50
N LYS A 57 6.22 7.71 9.65
CA LYS A 57 6.50 9.06 10.15
C LYS A 57 7.57 9.74 9.30
N ILE A 58 7.37 11.01 8.95
CA ILE A 58 8.36 11.81 8.24
C ILE A 58 9.45 12.22 9.23
N THR A 59 10.57 11.51 9.24
CA THR A 59 11.67 11.74 10.19
C THR A 59 12.93 12.33 9.55
N ARG A 60 13.17 12.09 8.26
CA ARG A 60 14.26 12.71 7.48
C ARG A 60 13.86 12.87 6.01
N PHE A 61 14.38 13.92 5.39
CA PHE A 61 14.44 14.02 3.94
C PHE A 61 15.46 12.99 3.44
N ALA A 62 15.07 12.11 2.52
CA ALA A 62 16.01 11.17 1.94
C ALA A 62 17.06 11.94 1.11
N PRO A 63 18.37 11.61 1.24
CA PRO A 63 19.39 12.15 0.37
C PRO A 63 19.20 11.59 -1.05
N GLY A 64 19.11 12.46 -2.05
CA GLY A 64 18.79 12.09 -3.44
C GLY A 64 17.47 12.72 -3.89
N GLY A 65 17.57 13.90 -4.50
CA GLY A 65 16.43 14.73 -4.86
C GLY A 65 15.43 14.05 -5.81
N ARG A 66 14.15 14.37 -5.61
CA ARG A 66 13.04 14.16 -6.57
C ARG A 66 12.82 12.72 -7.07
N ILE A 67 13.10 11.70 -6.26
CA ILE A 67 12.65 10.33 -6.54
C ILE A 67 11.42 9.97 -5.72
N ILE A 68 10.49 9.23 -6.33
CA ILE A 68 9.34 8.65 -5.63
C ILE A 68 9.85 7.52 -4.73
N ARG A 69 9.55 7.60 -3.43
CA ARG A 69 10.00 6.60 -2.45
C ARG A 69 8.91 5.63 -2.06
N SER A 70 7.66 6.07 -2.11
CA SER A 70 6.52 5.25 -1.77
C SER A 70 5.31 5.59 -2.62
N GLU A 71 4.47 4.59 -2.80
CA GLU A 71 3.20 4.72 -3.50
C GLU A 71 2.14 4.00 -2.72
N THR A 72 1.05 4.69 -2.44
CA THR A 72 -0.02 4.18 -1.60
C THR A 72 -1.31 4.05 -2.41
N LEU A 73 -1.79 2.83 -2.51
CA LEU A 73 -3.11 2.49 -2.98
C LEU A 73 -4.05 2.32 -1.78
N SER A 74 -5.09 3.13 -1.70
CA SER A 74 -6.19 2.95 -0.74
C SER A 74 -7.46 2.56 -1.47
N LEU A 75 -8.07 1.46 -1.05
CA LEU A 75 -9.36 0.99 -1.52
C LEU A 75 -10.38 1.11 -0.40
N PHE A 76 -11.55 1.63 -0.76
CA PHE A 76 -12.73 1.63 0.08
C PHE A 76 -13.88 1.03 -0.73
N ASP A 77 -14.40 -0.11 -0.30
CA ASP A 77 -15.55 -0.76 -0.94
C ASP A 77 -16.48 -1.39 0.11
N MET A 78 -17.58 -0.71 0.40
CA MET A 78 -18.61 -1.22 1.32
C MET A 78 -19.51 -2.29 0.70
N ARG A 79 -19.58 -2.39 -0.63
CA ARG A 79 -20.46 -3.33 -1.33
C ARG A 79 -19.84 -4.72 -1.38
N ASN A 80 -18.58 -4.80 -1.81
CA ASN A 80 -17.89 -6.07 -2.03
C ASN A 80 -16.86 -6.38 -0.93
N GLY A 81 -16.50 -5.39 -0.11
CA GLY A 81 -15.39 -5.49 0.84
C GLY A 81 -14.01 -5.39 0.17
N VAL A 82 -12.98 -5.22 1.00
CA VAL A 82 -11.58 -5.15 0.60
C VAL A 82 -10.84 -6.32 1.25
N THR A 83 -10.52 -7.33 0.46
CA THR A 83 -9.75 -8.50 0.90
C THR A 83 -8.30 -8.39 0.45
N LEU A 84 -7.42 -9.19 1.05
CA LEU A 84 -6.02 -9.31 0.62
C LEU A 84 -5.91 -9.69 -0.87
N ASN A 85 -6.72 -10.64 -1.33
CA ASN A 85 -6.75 -11.05 -2.73
C ASN A 85 -7.07 -9.87 -3.65
N ARG A 86 -8.00 -9.00 -3.25
CA ARG A 86 -8.39 -7.83 -4.03
C ARG A 86 -7.31 -6.76 -4.08
N LEU A 87 -6.59 -6.56 -2.98
CA LEU A 87 -5.40 -5.70 -2.96
C LEU A 87 -4.33 -6.26 -3.91
N ARG A 88 -4.08 -7.57 -3.89
CA ARG A 88 -3.14 -8.24 -4.81
C ARG A 88 -3.55 -8.09 -6.29
N ASP A 89 -4.83 -8.25 -6.59
CA ASP A 89 -5.32 -8.07 -7.96
C ASP A 89 -5.14 -6.62 -8.43
N SER A 90 -5.29 -5.66 -7.52
CA SER A 90 -5.02 -4.25 -7.78
C SER A 90 -3.55 -3.98 -8.04
N VAL A 91 -2.62 -4.68 -7.34
CA VAL A 91 -1.18 -4.61 -7.66
C VAL A 91 -0.93 -4.98 -9.10
N ARG A 92 -1.46 -6.13 -9.52
CA ARG A 92 -1.24 -6.62 -10.88
C ARG A 92 -1.80 -5.66 -11.94
N LEU A 93 -2.96 -5.07 -11.65
CA LEU A 93 -3.65 -4.17 -12.58
C LEU A 93 -2.95 -2.81 -12.70
N ILE A 94 -2.40 -2.29 -11.59
CA ILE A 94 -1.70 -1.00 -11.57
C ILE A 94 -0.25 -1.15 -12.03
N TYR A 95 0.46 -2.15 -11.53
CA TYR A 95 1.91 -2.28 -11.67
C TYR A 95 2.37 -3.31 -12.69
N GLY A 96 1.45 -4.14 -13.19
CA GLY A 96 1.77 -5.22 -14.11
C GLY A 96 2.28 -6.48 -13.41
N LEU A 97 2.75 -7.43 -14.22
CA LEU A 97 3.08 -8.78 -13.77
C LEU A 97 4.31 -8.83 -12.86
N GLU A 98 5.32 -8.00 -13.12
CA GLU A 98 6.61 -8.10 -12.42
C GLU A 98 6.49 -7.72 -10.93
N ILE A 99 5.86 -6.59 -10.60
CA ILE A 99 5.60 -6.23 -9.19
C ILE A 99 4.62 -7.22 -8.56
N ALA A 100 3.62 -7.69 -9.30
CA ALA A 100 2.70 -8.69 -8.76
C ALA A 100 3.43 -9.98 -8.36
N GLN A 101 4.46 -10.38 -9.10
CA GLN A 101 5.31 -11.53 -8.78
C GLN A 101 6.22 -11.23 -7.60
N ASP A 102 6.87 -10.07 -7.56
CA ASP A 102 7.71 -9.65 -6.42
C ASP A 102 6.90 -9.57 -5.12
N PHE A 103 5.69 -9.01 -5.18
CA PHE A 103 4.73 -9.01 -4.08
C PHE A 103 4.33 -10.43 -3.67
N ALA A 104 4.03 -11.31 -4.61
CA ALA A 104 3.63 -12.68 -4.32
C ALA A 104 4.75 -13.51 -3.71
N ALA A 105 6.01 -13.27 -4.11
CA ALA A 105 7.20 -13.91 -3.58
C ALA A 105 7.72 -13.25 -2.28
N SER A 106 7.17 -12.09 -1.91
CA SER A 106 7.62 -11.36 -0.72
C SER A 106 7.37 -12.13 0.57
N THR A 107 8.32 -12.00 1.50
CA THR A 107 8.25 -12.64 2.82
C THR A 107 7.69 -11.65 3.84
N ILE A 108 6.77 -12.11 4.69
CA ILE A 108 6.26 -11.30 5.80
C ILE A 108 7.38 -11.13 6.84
N VAL A 109 7.83 -9.89 7.02
CA VAL A 109 8.84 -9.54 8.03
C VAL A 109 8.20 -9.02 9.32
N LYS A 110 6.93 -8.62 9.26
CA LYS A 110 6.14 -8.21 10.42
C LYS A 110 4.65 -8.31 10.13
N SER A 111 3.86 -8.69 11.12
CA SER A 111 2.40 -8.64 11.05
C SER A 111 1.84 -8.11 12.37
N TYR A 112 0.71 -7.44 12.32
CA TYR A 112 -0.01 -6.96 13.49
C TYR A 112 -1.54 -7.03 13.26
N PRO A 113 -2.35 -7.18 14.32
CA PRO A 113 -1.93 -7.44 15.71
C PRO A 113 -1.28 -8.82 15.85
N THR A 114 -0.38 -8.96 16.84
CA THR A 114 0.21 -10.27 17.17
C THR A 114 -0.83 -11.21 17.80
N GLU A 115 -0.62 -12.53 17.74
CA GLU A 115 -1.54 -13.49 18.37
C GLU A 115 -1.78 -13.20 19.85
N ALA A 116 -0.74 -12.76 20.58
CA ALA A 116 -0.84 -12.31 21.96
C ALA A 116 -1.81 -11.12 22.13
N ARG A 117 -1.72 -10.10 21.26
CA ARG A 117 -2.64 -8.95 21.25
C ARG A 117 -4.07 -9.37 20.90
N ILE A 118 -4.25 -10.36 20.02
CA ILE A 118 -5.58 -10.92 19.70
C ILE A 118 -6.17 -11.62 20.93
N GLN A 119 -5.38 -12.43 21.65
CA GLN A 119 -5.82 -13.09 22.88
C GLN A 119 -6.15 -12.10 24.00
N GLU A 120 -5.36 -11.04 24.15
CA GLU A 120 -5.68 -9.91 25.05
C GLU A 120 -6.99 -9.22 24.65
N ALA A 121 -7.20 -8.97 23.36
CA ALA A 121 -8.42 -8.36 22.83
C ALA A 121 -9.67 -9.20 23.12
N VAL A 122 -9.58 -10.52 22.95
CA VAL A 122 -10.66 -11.46 23.29
C VAL A 122 -10.93 -11.45 24.79
N THR A 123 -9.88 -11.46 25.61
CA THR A 123 -9.98 -11.43 27.07
C THR A 123 -10.60 -10.13 27.58
N GLN A 124 -10.28 -9.00 26.94
CA GLN A 124 -10.78 -7.66 27.29
C GLN A 124 -12.08 -7.28 26.57
N GLN A 125 -12.67 -8.19 25.79
CA GLN A 125 -13.84 -7.93 24.92
C GLN A 125 -13.68 -6.68 24.03
N ASN A 126 -12.45 -6.37 23.64
CA ASN A 126 -12.11 -5.19 22.86
C ASN A 126 -11.91 -5.57 21.39
N SER A 127 -13.02 -5.64 20.64
CA SER A 127 -13.05 -5.96 19.21
C SER A 127 -12.27 -4.96 18.33
N GLN A 128 -11.93 -3.77 18.85
CA GLN A 128 -11.18 -2.75 18.12
C GLN A 128 -9.72 -3.15 17.87
N ILE A 129 -9.13 -4.02 18.69
CA ILE A 129 -7.73 -4.44 18.51
C ILE A 129 -7.58 -5.38 17.29
N ALA A 130 -8.62 -6.17 16.97
CA ALA A 130 -8.65 -6.99 15.77
C ALA A 130 -9.08 -6.22 14.51
N ALA A 131 -9.50 -4.95 14.67
CA ALA A 131 -10.08 -4.15 13.60
C ALA A 131 -9.07 -3.63 12.59
N LEU A 132 -7.76 -3.66 12.86
CA LEU A 132 -6.74 -3.26 11.90
C LEU A 132 -5.68 -4.34 11.79
N GLN A 133 -5.67 -5.04 10.66
CA GLN A 133 -4.69 -6.07 10.35
C GLN A 133 -3.68 -5.51 9.37
N GLY A 134 -2.40 -5.56 9.70
CA GLY A 134 -1.35 -5.10 8.82
C GLY A 134 -0.22 -6.11 8.64
N GLU A 135 0.37 -6.10 7.47
CA GLU A 135 1.50 -6.92 7.10
C GLU A 135 2.59 -6.05 6.47
N LEU A 136 3.79 -6.15 6.99
CA LEU A 136 4.99 -5.63 6.36
C LEU A 136 5.71 -6.80 5.69
N ARG A 137 5.97 -6.65 4.40
CA ARG A 137 6.58 -7.68 3.57
C ARG A 137 7.81 -7.14 2.85
N GLN A 138 8.78 -8.02 2.64
CA GLN A 138 10.02 -7.75 1.93
C GLN A 138 10.04 -8.60 0.65
N GLY A 139 9.98 -7.95 -0.51
CA GLY A 139 10.26 -8.57 -1.81
C GLY A 139 11.74 -8.54 -2.14
N GLU A 140 12.07 -8.95 -3.35
CA GLU A 140 13.42 -8.87 -3.92
C GLU A 140 13.73 -7.44 -4.39
N ARG A 141 12.73 -6.74 -4.96
CA ARG A 141 12.89 -5.39 -5.51
C ARG A 141 12.30 -4.30 -4.62
N PHE A 142 11.15 -4.57 -4.01
CA PHE A 142 10.42 -3.58 -3.20
C PHE A 142 9.99 -4.15 -1.87
N ALA A 143 9.68 -3.25 -0.94
CA ALA A 143 8.95 -3.59 0.26
C ALA A 143 7.47 -3.23 0.08
N TYR A 144 6.63 -3.96 0.81
CA TYR A 144 5.19 -3.82 0.75
C TYR A 144 4.62 -3.70 2.15
N TRP A 145 3.72 -2.75 2.34
CA TRP A 145 3.02 -2.57 3.59
C TRP A 145 1.52 -2.59 3.33
N LEU A 146 0.85 -3.57 3.91
CA LEU A 146 -0.60 -3.74 3.80
C LEU A 146 -1.25 -3.40 5.10
N GLU A 147 -2.39 -2.73 5.02
CA GLU A 147 -3.29 -2.52 6.15
C GLU A 147 -4.72 -2.79 5.69
N ILE A 148 -5.47 -3.61 6.41
CA ILE A 148 -6.87 -3.91 6.15
C ILE A 148 -7.64 -3.60 7.43
N ALA A 149 -8.61 -2.69 7.35
CA ALA A 149 -9.45 -2.38 8.49
C ALA A 149 -10.75 -3.18 8.41
N GLN A 150 -10.97 -4.02 9.41
CA GLN A 150 -12.19 -4.78 9.63
C GLN A 150 -13.12 -4.03 10.57
N THR A 151 -14.41 -4.07 10.26
CA THR A 151 -15.48 -3.60 11.16
C THR A 151 -15.76 -4.64 12.24
N GLU A 152 -16.49 -4.26 13.28
CA GLU A 152 -16.91 -5.15 14.38
C GLU A 152 -17.64 -6.42 13.89
N ASN A 153 -18.25 -6.35 12.71
CA ASN A 153 -18.95 -7.48 12.07
C ASN A 153 -18.01 -8.36 11.23
N GLY A 154 -16.69 -8.19 11.32
CA GLY A 154 -15.66 -8.92 10.57
C GLY A 154 -15.55 -8.54 9.09
N ARG A 155 -16.27 -7.50 8.63
CA ARG A 155 -16.20 -7.04 7.24
C ARG A 155 -15.12 -6.01 7.06
N ALA A 156 -14.17 -6.28 6.15
CA ALA A 156 -13.16 -5.33 5.73
C ALA A 156 -13.73 -4.41 4.64
N TYR A 157 -13.95 -3.13 4.94
CA TYR A 157 -14.42 -2.16 3.94
C TYR A 157 -13.32 -1.25 3.41
N SER A 158 -12.20 -1.15 4.13
CA SER A 158 -11.03 -0.41 3.67
C SER A 158 -9.79 -1.28 3.71
N GLY A 159 -8.94 -1.06 2.73
CA GLY A 159 -7.60 -1.61 2.71
C GLY A 159 -6.64 -0.63 2.05
N GLN A 160 -5.40 -0.72 2.46
CA GLN A 160 -4.30 0.08 1.98
C GLN A 160 -3.16 -0.86 1.63
N LEU A 161 -2.50 -0.57 0.52
CA LEU A 161 -1.24 -1.16 0.15
C LEU A 161 -0.28 -0.03 -0.19
N THR A 162 0.89 -0.04 0.43
CA THR A 162 1.98 0.84 0.11
C THR A 162 3.13 0.03 -0.48
N VAL A 163 3.57 0.37 -1.69
CA VAL A 163 4.77 -0.16 -2.33
C VAL A 163 5.88 0.88 -2.15
N PHE A 164 7.06 0.47 -1.69
CA PHE A 164 8.13 1.42 -1.36
C PHE A 164 9.53 0.82 -1.48
N LEU A 165 10.54 1.69 -1.45
CA LEU A 165 11.94 1.30 -1.57
C LEU A 165 12.39 0.42 -0.39
N LEU A 166 13.17 -0.63 -0.69
CA LEU A 166 13.72 -1.54 0.32
C LEU A 166 14.55 -0.82 1.40
N ASP A 167 15.26 0.24 1.03
CA ASP A 167 16.06 1.06 1.95
C ASP A 167 15.24 1.63 3.12
N ASP A 168 13.93 1.82 2.92
CA ASP A 168 13.03 2.37 3.94
C ASP A 168 12.38 1.28 4.81
N LEU A 169 12.64 -0.01 4.53
CA LEU A 169 12.02 -1.13 5.23
C LEU A 169 12.35 -1.16 6.71
N GLU A 170 13.63 -1.10 7.07
CA GLU A 170 14.06 -1.20 8.47
C GLU A 170 13.56 -0.02 9.32
N LYS A 171 13.48 1.16 8.70
CA LYS A 171 12.87 2.35 9.30
C LYS A 171 11.41 2.08 9.64
N LEU A 172 10.59 1.66 8.67
CA LEU A 172 9.18 1.38 8.90
C LEU A 172 8.98 0.21 9.87
N ARG A 173 9.77 -0.86 9.76
CA ARG A 173 9.72 -2.02 10.66
C ARG A 173 9.90 -1.61 12.12
N SER A 174 10.81 -0.69 12.39
CA SER A 174 11.08 -0.14 13.72
C SER A 174 9.93 0.71 14.25
N GLU A 175 9.31 1.54 13.39
CA GLU A 175 8.15 2.36 13.76
C GLU A 175 6.92 1.52 14.11
N LEU A 176 6.73 0.39 13.43
CA LEU A 176 5.60 -0.52 13.65
C LEU A 176 5.75 -1.42 14.89
N THR A 177 6.89 -1.39 15.62
CA THR A 177 7.10 -2.24 16.82
C THR A 177 6.15 -1.93 17.97
N ASN A 178 5.64 -0.71 18.03
CA ASN A 178 4.74 -0.29 19.10
C ASN A 178 3.25 -0.39 18.73
N ARG A 179 2.91 -0.94 17.56
CA ARG A 179 1.52 -1.17 17.14
C ARG A 179 1.08 -2.56 17.54
#